data_AF-A0A6V7R525-F1
#
_entry.id   AF-A0A6V7R525-F1
#
_cell.length_a   1.000
_cell.length_b   1.000
_cell.length_c   1.000
_cell.angle_alpha   90.00
_cell.angle_beta   90.00
_cell.angle_gamma   90.00
#
_symmetry.space_group_name_H-M   'P 1'
#
loop_
_entity.id
_entity.type
_entity.pdbx_description
1 polymer ?
#
loop_
_entity_poly.entity_id
_entity_poly.type
_entity_poly.pdbx_seq_one_letter_code
_entity_poly.pdbx_strand_id
1 'polypeptide(L)'
;MFKFDRDTKPYHLTNLVFYLFTLVVIGAIYYFGFLPPLLDAVDEGFFSNFGLRELGGSLFFLILIIIPLALILGIIYHLKRYLNPETRAHVK
;
A
#
# COMPACT_ATOMS: atom_id res chain seq x y z
N MET A 1 -3.42 11.59 14.20
CA MET A 1 -1.97 11.68 13.91
C MET A 1 -1.33 12.51 15.00
N PHE A 2 -0.50 11.89 15.84
CA PHE A 2 0.29 12.62 16.84
C PHE A 2 1.03 13.77 16.16
N LYS A 3 1.01 14.97 16.78
CA LYS A 3 1.67 16.19 16.27
C LYS A 3 3.19 16.09 16.41
N PHE A 4 3.80 15.08 15.81
CA PHE A 4 5.25 15.01 15.69
C PHE A 4 5.70 15.87 14.52
N ASP A 5 6.75 16.66 14.73
CA ASP A 5 7.41 17.38 13.65
C ASP A 5 7.86 16.39 12.57
N ARG A 6 7.63 16.76 11.30
CA ARG A 6 7.85 15.88 10.13
C ARG A 6 9.29 15.39 9.97
N ASP A 7 10.25 16.03 10.62
CA ASP A 7 11.68 15.68 10.53
C ASP A 7 12.20 14.96 11.78
N THR A 8 11.29 14.42 12.60
CA THR A 8 11.67 13.74 13.84
C THR A 8 11.61 12.23 13.71
N LYS A 9 12.49 11.52 14.43
CA LYS A 9 12.49 10.05 14.48
C LYS A 9 11.12 9.48 14.93
N PRO A 10 10.44 10.03 15.97
CA PRO A 10 9.10 9.59 16.34
C PRO A 10 8.06 9.73 15.21
N TYR A 11 8.13 10.80 14.41
CA TYR A 11 7.27 10.95 13.23
C TYR A 11 7.52 9.82 12.22
N HIS A 12 8.78 9.56 11.87
CA HIS A 12 9.09 8.52 10.89
C HIS A 12 8.78 7.11 11.41
N LEU A 13 9.01 6.83 12.69
CA LEU A 13 8.67 5.53 13.30
C LEU A 13 7.16 5.30 13.34
N THR A 14 6.39 6.29 13.80
CA THR A 14 4.92 6.18 13.87
C THR A 14 4.32 5.93 12.49
N ASN A 15 4.78 6.67 11.49
CA ASN A 15 4.35 6.46 10.12
C ASN A 15 4.83 5.10 9.57
N LEU A 16 6.08 4.70 9.82
CA LEU A 16 6.58 3.38 9.39
C LEU A 16 5.67 2.25 9.90
N VAL A 17 5.32 2.27 11.19
CA VAL A 17 4.39 1.29 11.78
C VAL A 17 3.02 1.37 11.12
N PHE A 18 2.48 2.56 10.89
CA PHE A 18 1.20 2.75 10.21
C PHE A 18 1.21 2.19 8.79
N TYR A 19 2.23 2.48 8.00
CA TYR A 19 2.35 1.98 6.63
C TYR A 19 2.51 0.45 6.59
N LEU A 20 3.31 -0.13 7.49
CA LEU A 20 3.45 -1.59 7.63
C LEU A 20 2.13 -2.25 8.00
N PHE A 21 1.44 -1.72 9.01
CA PHE A 21 0.13 -2.21 9.44
C PHE A 21 -0.89 -2.14 8.31
N THR A 22 -0.95 -0.99 7.62
CA THR A 22 -1.84 -0.79 6.48
C THR A 22 -1.53 -1.78 5.36
N LEU A 23 -0.25 -2.02 5.05
CA LEU A 23 0.15 -2.99 4.04
C LEU A 23 -0.32 -4.40 4.38
N VAL A 24 -0.20 -4.82 5.65
CA VAL A 24 -0.69 -6.12 6.11
C VAL A 24 -2.21 -6.21 6.00
N VAL A 25 -2.95 -5.18 6.43
CA VAL A 25 -4.41 -5.15 6.34
C VAL A 25 -4.87 -5.20 4.89
N ILE A 26 -4.26 -4.41 4.01
CA ILE A 26 -4.59 -4.43 2.58
C ILE A 26 -4.22 -5.77 1.95
N GLY A 27 -3.07 -6.35 2.30
CA GLY A 27 -2.69 -7.70 1.87
C GLY A 27 -3.72 -8.75 2.28
N ALA A 28 -4.25 -8.67 3.50
CA ALA A 28 -5.33 -9.54 3.97
C ALA A 28 -6.63 -9.33 3.18
N ILE A 29 -7.03 -8.07 2.95
CA ILE A 29 -8.19 -7.75 2.10
C ILE A 29 -8.02 -8.35 0.71
N TYR A 30 -6.81 -8.33 0.14
CA TYR A 30 -6.55 -8.87 -1.19
C TYR A 30 -6.66 -10.37 -1.19
N TYR A 31 -5.99 -11.02 -0.24
CA TYR A 31 -5.98 -12.46 -0.13
C TYR A 31 -7.39 -13.03 0.08
N PHE A 32 -8.18 -12.44 0.97
CA PHE A 32 -9.51 -12.97 1.30
C PHE A 32 -10.64 -12.42 0.43
N GLY A 33 -10.55 -11.18 -0.05
CA GLY A 33 -11.62 -10.52 -0.80
C GLY A 33 -11.44 -10.55 -2.32
N PHE A 34 -10.20 -10.59 -2.81
CA PHE A 34 -9.92 -10.39 -4.25
C PHE A 34 -9.16 -11.53 -4.91
N LEU A 35 -8.48 -12.41 -4.16
CA LEU A 35 -7.74 -13.52 -4.74
C LEU A 35 -8.64 -14.50 -5.52
N PRO A 36 -9.82 -14.93 -5.02
CA PRO A 36 -10.67 -15.83 -5.80
C PRO A 36 -11.14 -15.19 -7.13
N PRO A 37 -11.71 -13.96 -7.14
CA PRO A 37 -12.05 -13.28 -8.39
C PRO A 37 -10.87 -13.05 -9.33
N LEU A 38 -9.66 -12.82 -8.79
CA LEU A 38 -8.44 -12.67 -9.58
C LEU A 38 -8.07 -13.98 -10.30
N LEU A 39 -8.16 -15.11 -9.60
CA LEU A 39 -7.85 -16.41 -10.19
C LEU A 39 -8.86 -16.77 -11.29
N ASP A 40 -10.15 -16.49 -11.05
CA ASP A 40 -11.21 -16.70 -12.04
C ASP A 40 -11.04 -15.78 -13.28
N ALA A 41 -10.50 -14.57 -13.11
CA ALA A 41 -10.27 -13.61 -14.20
C ALA A 41 -9.03 -13.92 -15.06
N VAL A 42 -8.13 -14.79 -14.59
CA VAL A 42 -6.93 -15.19 -15.34
C VAL A 42 -7.20 -16.38 -16.27
N ASP A 43 -8.37 -17.04 -16.14
CA ASP A 43 -8.80 -18.09 -17.07
C ASP A 43 -9.24 -17.52 -18.43
N GLU A 44 -9.02 -18.31 -19.50
CA GLU A 44 -9.17 -17.94 -20.92
C GLU A 44 -10.58 -17.42 -21.30
N GLY A 45 -11.59 -17.66 -20.45
CA GLY A 45 -12.97 -17.17 -20.61
C GLY A 45 -13.19 -15.68 -20.32
N PHE A 46 -12.29 -15.02 -19.58
CA PHE A 46 -12.45 -13.62 -19.17
C PHE A 46 -12.17 -12.63 -20.31
N PHE A 47 -11.13 -12.89 -21.10
CA PHE A 47 -10.75 -12.02 -22.22
C PHE A 47 -11.62 -12.21 -23.48
N SER A 48 -12.29 -13.36 -23.62
CA SER A 48 -13.20 -13.63 -24.74
C SER A 48 -14.55 -12.91 -24.62
N ASN A 49 -14.93 -12.48 -23.41
CA ASN A 49 -16.17 -11.73 -23.12
C ASN A 49 -15.90 -10.29 -22.64
N PHE A 50 -14.70 -9.75 -22.91
CA PHE A 50 -14.26 -8.47 -22.35
C PHE A 50 -15.10 -7.28 -22.86
N GLY A 51 -15.96 -6.72 -22.00
CA GLY A 51 -16.84 -5.59 -22.28
C GLY A 51 -16.59 -4.36 -21.38
N LEU A 52 -17.53 -3.40 -21.39
CA LEU A 52 -17.41 -2.16 -20.60
C LEU A 52 -17.44 -2.39 -19.09
N ARG A 53 -18.08 -3.47 -18.63
CA ARG A 53 -18.15 -3.85 -17.21
C ARG A 53 -16.82 -4.43 -16.74
N GLU A 54 -16.20 -5.27 -17.57
CA GLU A 54 -14.91 -5.91 -17.35
C GLU A 54 -13.78 -4.87 -17.41
N LEU A 55 -13.90 -3.85 -18.26
CA LEU A 55 -13.01 -2.68 -18.30
C LEU A 55 -13.06 -1.83 -17.01
N GLY A 56 -14.25 -1.64 -16.44
CA GLY A 56 -14.39 -0.99 -15.14
C GLY A 56 -13.70 -1.79 -14.02
N GLY A 57 -13.84 -3.12 -14.06
CA GLY A 57 -13.12 -4.04 -13.18
C GLY A 57 -11.60 -3.96 -13.35
N SER A 58 -11.09 -3.93 -14.58
CA SER A 58 -9.65 -3.88 -14.85
C SER A 58 -8.99 -2.58 -14.37
N LEU A 59 -9.67 -1.44 -14.49
CA LEU A 59 -9.21 -0.17 -13.89
C LEU A 59 -9.17 -0.23 -12.37
N PHE A 60 -10.13 -0.91 -11.73
CA PHE A 60 -10.09 -1.15 -10.29
C PHE A 60 -8.92 -2.07 -9.90
N PHE A 61 -8.58 -3.08 -10.70
CA PHE A 61 -7.39 -3.90 -10.48
C PHE A 61 -6.07 -3.12 -10.53
N LEU A 62 -5.98 -2.04 -11.31
CA LEU A 62 -4.81 -1.16 -11.28
C LEU A 62 -4.66 -0.48 -9.92
N ILE A 63 -5.76 -0.05 -9.29
CA ILE A 63 -5.74 0.49 -7.92
C ILE A 63 -5.20 -0.56 -6.96
N LEU A 64 -5.59 -1.83 -7.18
CA LEU A 64 -5.09 -2.93 -6.38
C LEU A 64 -3.56 -3.09 -6.51
N ILE A 65 -2.96 -2.77 -7.65
CA ILE A 65 -1.49 -2.83 -7.78
C ILE A 65 -0.83 -1.55 -7.25
N ILE A 66 -1.41 -0.38 -7.52
CA ILE A 66 -0.83 0.92 -7.19
C ILE A 66 -0.76 1.14 -5.67
N ILE A 67 -1.79 0.76 -4.93
CA ILE A 67 -1.85 1.02 -3.48
C ILE A 67 -0.72 0.28 -2.71
N PRO A 68 -0.50 -1.03 -2.88
CA PRO A 68 0.62 -1.74 -2.23
C PRO A 68 1.97 -1.15 -2.59
N LEU A 69 2.18 -0.78 -3.86
CA LEU A 69 3.42 -0.12 -4.28
C LEU A 69 3.62 1.23 -3.58
N ALA A 70 2.58 2.05 -3.49
CA ALA A 70 2.63 3.32 -2.78
C ALA A 70 2.93 3.12 -1.27
N LEU A 71 2.35 2.10 -0.65
CA LEU A 71 2.64 1.76 0.75
C LEU A 71 4.09 1.31 0.94
N ILE A 72 4.61 0.46 0.05
CA ILE A 72 6.02 0.02 0.08
C ILE A 72 6.95 1.23 -0.06
N LEU A 73 6.67 2.15 -0.98
CA LEU A 73 7.45 3.38 -1.12
C LEU A 73 7.39 4.24 0.16
N GLY A 74 6.23 4.34 0.81
CA GLY A 74 6.08 4.99 2.11
C GLY A 74 6.93 4.33 3.21
N ILE A 75 6.91 3.00 3.29
CA ILE A 75 7.74 2.21 4.22
C ILE A 75 9.22 2.51 3.99
N ILE A 76 9.68 2.41 2.73
CA ILE A 76 11.08 2.67 2.38
C ILE A 76 11.48 4.10 2.74
N TYR A 77 10.63 5.09 2.43
CA TYR A 77 10.89 6.49 2.75
C TYR A 77 11.03 6.72 4.26
N HIS A 78 10.08 6.23 5.05
CA HIS A 78 10.08 6.41 6.50
C HIS A 78 11.20 5.62 7.17
N LEU A 79 11.52 4.42 6.69
CA LEU A 79 12.66 3.63 7.17
C LEU A 79 13.99 4.35 6.91
N LYS A 80 14.22 4.82 5.67
CA LYS A 80 15.43 5.56 5.31
C LYS A 80 15.60 6.80 6.18
N ARG A 81 14.53 7.55 6.42
CA ARG A 81 14.56 8.73 7.29
C ARG A 81 14.76 8.38 8.76
N TYR A 82 14.15 7.32 9.27
CA TYR A 82 14.32 6.89 10.65
C TYR A 82 15.77 6.46 10.95
N LEU A 83 16.40 5.75 10.00
CA LEU A 83 17.79 5.28 10.11
C LEU A 83 18.83 6.38 9.84
N ASN A 84 18.45 7.48 9.18
CA ASN A 84 19.36 8.58 8.90
C ASN A 84 19.79 9.26 10.22
N PRO A 85 21.10 9.37 10.50
CA PRO A 85 21.61 10.01 11.72
C PRO A 85 21.28 11.51 11.81
N GLU A 86 21.09 12.19 10.68
CA GLU A 86 20.72 13.61 10.60
C GLU A 86 19.26 13.87 11.02
N THR A 87 18.44 12.83 11.16
CA THR A 87 17.04 12.97 11.56
C THR A 87 16.93 13.27 13.05
N ARG A 88 16.21 14.34 13.39
CA ARG A 88 16.11 14.85 14.77
C ARG A 88 15.49 13.82 15.70
N ALA A 89 16.07 13.63 16.88
CA ALA A 89 15.53 12.70 17.88
C ALA A 89 14.29 13.26 18.61
N HIS A 90 14.18 14.58 18.74
CA HIS A 90 13.14 15.28 19.49
C HIS A 90 12.63 16.51 18.72
N VAL A 91 11.40 16.93 19.06
CA VAL A 91 10.81 18.20 18.62
C VAL A 91 11.63 19.35 19.25
N LYS A 92 11.85 20.43 18.49
CA LYS A 92 12.54 21.62 19.01
C LYS A 92 11.64 22.40 19.97
#